data_AF-A0A6I4V7J2-F1
#
_entry.id   AF-A0A6I4V7J2-F1
#
_cell.length_a   1.000
_cell.length_b   1.000
_cell.length_c   1.000
_cell.angle_alpha   90.00
_cell.angle_beta   90.00
_cell.angle_gamma   90.00
#
_symmetry.space_group_name_H-M   'P 1'
#
loop_
_entity.id
_entity.type
_entity.pdbx_description
1 polymer ?
#
loop_
_entity_poly.entity_id
_entity_poly.type
_entity_poly.pdbx_seq_one_letter_code
_entity_poly.pdbx_strand_id
1 'polypeptide(L)'
;MSAYVVFIRDNTPNEDEMAIYAEKAGQARGDHPINPRAFYGELETLEGQEAEGVVILEFPTREAAHAWYDSPFQAAALPPASVIPARSAPRCPLPGCCDPD
;
A
#
# COMPACT_ATOMS: atom_id res chain seq x y z
N MET A 1 11.17 -17.67 4.16
CA MET A 1 11.67 -16.54 3.35
C MET A 1 10.95 -15.29 3.81
N SER A 2 11.63 -14.14 3.87
CA SER A 2 10.99 -12.86 4.20
C SER A 2 9.87 -12.53 3.21
N ALA A 3 8.86 -11.81 3.68
CA ALA A 3 7.78 -11.26 2.86
C ALA A 3 7.78 -9.73 2.93
N TYR A 4 7.25 -9.09 1.89
CA TYR A 4 7.21 -7.64 1.80
C TYR A 4 5.81 -7.16 1.48
N VAL A 5 5.34 -6.16 2.23
CA VAL A 5 4.16 -5.38 1.87
C VAL A 5 4.63 -4.07 1.26
N VAL A 6 4.13 -3.76 0.07
CA VAL A 6 4.47 -2.55 -0.68
C VAL A 6 3.21 -1.73 -0.87
N PHE A 7 3.26 -0.49 -0.38
CA PHE A 7 2.25 0.53 -0.67
C PHE A 7 2.85 1.57 -1.59
N ILE A 8 2.11 1.91 -2.65
CA ILE A 8 2.43 3.00 -3.57
C ILE A 8 1.24 3.95 -3.50
N ARG A 9 1.52 5.22 -3.20
CA ARG A 9 0.53 6.28 -3.28
C ARG A 9 0.71 6.97 -4.62
N ASP A 10 -0.24 6.76 -5.52
CA ASP A 10 -0.20 7.34 -6.86
C ASP A 10 -0.62 8.81 -6.85
N ASN A 11 -1.69 9.15 -6.14
CA ASN A 11 -2.14 10.53 -5.97
C ASN A 11 -2.84 10.79 -4.63
N THR A 12 -2.94 12.06 -4.23
CA THR A 12 -3.70 12.52 -3.05
C THR A 12 -4.84 13.44 -3.50
N PRO A 13 -6.04 12.91 -3.78
CA PRO A 13 -7.17 13.71 -4.26
C PRO A 13 -7.81 14.59 -3.18
N ASN A 14 -7.62 14.24 -1.89
CA ASN A 14 -8.10 15.00 -0.75
C ASN A 14 -7.06 14.96 0.39
N GLU A 15 -6.41 16.10 0.63
CA GLU A 15 -5.36 16.23 1.65
C GLU A 15 -5.89 16.06 3.09
N ASP A 16 -7.11 16.53 3.37
CA ASP A 16 -7.71 16.43 4.71
C ASP A 16 -8.03 14.97 5.07
N GLU A 17 -8.59 14.22 4.11
CA GLU A 17 -8.84 12.78 4.30
C GLU A 17 -7.52 11.99 4.42
N MET A 18 -6.48 12.43 3.70
CA MET A 18 -5.13 11.84 3.81
C MET A 18 -4.51 12.07 5.18
N ALA A 19 -4.69 13.25 5.77
CA ALA A 19 -4.19 13.54 7.11
C ALA A 19 -4.85 12.64 8.16
N ILE A 20 -6.17 12.45 8.06
CA ILE A 20 -6.93 11.54 8.93
C ILE A 20 -6.46 10.09 8.75
N TYR A 21 -6.24 9.65 7.51
CA TYR A 21 -5.69 8.34 7.22
C TYR A 21 -4.29 8.15 7.83
N ALA A 22 -3.39 9.13 7.66
CA ALA A 22 -2.03 9.06 8.17
C ALA A 22 -1.98 8.93 9.70
N GLU A 23 -2.85 9.67 10.41
CA GLU A 23 -2.99 9.57 11.86
C GLU A 23 -3.40 8.15 12.30
N LYS A 24 -4.44 7.59 11.66
CA LYS A 24 -4.94 6.24 11.96
C LYS A 24 -3.93 5.15 11.59
N ALA A 25 -3.27 5.28 10.43
CA ALA A 25 -2.27 4.33 9.96
C ALA A 25 -1.02 4.31 10.86
N GLY A 26 -0.64 5.46 11.43
CA GLY A 26 0.44 5.54 12.42
C GLY A 26 0.17 4.70 13.67
N GLN A 27 -1.10 4.59 14.07
CA GLN A 27 -1.55 3.77 15.20
C GLN A 27 -1.68 2.29 14.84
N ALA A 28 -1.79 1.96 13.54
CA ALA A 28 -2.03 0.61 13.03
C ALA A 28 -0.81 -0.34 13.03
N ARG A 29 0.32 0.04 13.65
CA ARG A 29 1.47 -0.87 13.82
C ARG A 29 1.22 -1.94 14.89
N GLY A 30 0.45 -1.61 15.93
CA GLY A 30 0.22 -2.49 17.08
C GLY A 30 1.53 -3.06 17.66
N ASP A 31 1.48 -4.31 18.10
CA ASP A 31 2.64 -5.05 18.63
C ASP A 31 3.35 -5.92 17.57
N HIS A 32 3.01 -5.77 16.28
CA HIS A 32 3.62 -6.58 15.23
C HIS A 32 5.07 -6.13 14.99
N PRO A 33 6.04 -7.05 14.92
CA PRO A 33 7.42 -6.72 14.59
C PRO A 33 7.51 -6.40 13.09
N ILE A 34 7.27 -5.13 12.75
CA ILE A 34 7.38 -4.60 11.38
C ILE A 34 8.76 -3.99 11.22
N ASN A 35 9.47 -4.36 10.14
CA ASN A 35 10.76 -3.77 9.79
C ASN A 35 10.62 -2.88 8.54
N PRO A 36 10.52 -1.54 8.68
CA PRO A 36 10.46 -0.65 7.52
C PRO A 36 11.78 -0.69 6.74
N ARG A 37 11.70 -0.89 5.42
CA ARG A 37 12.84 -0.82 4.49
C ARG A 37 12.86 0.48 3.70
N ALA A 38 11.68 1.03 3.43
CA ALA A 38 11.46 2.37 2.89
C ALA A 38 10.16 2.92 3.49
N PHE A 39 10.12 4.21 3.83
CA PHE A 39 8.95 4.83 4.44
C PHE A 39 8.90 6.32 4.12
N TYR A 40 8.19 6.70 3.05
CA TYR A 40 7.98 8.10 2.62
C TYR A 40 9.25 8.97 2.61
N GLY A 41 10.36 8.40 2.12
CA GLY A 41 11.64 9.11 1.95
C GLY A 41 11.73 9.84 0.61
N GLU A 42 12.94 10.28 0.27
CA GLU A 42 13.25 10.78 -1.08
C GLU A 42 12.86 9.72 -2.13
N LEU A 43 12.16 10.15 -3.16
CA LEU A 43 11.57 9.29 -4.17
C LEU A 43 11.87 9.84 -5.57
N GLU A 44 12.43 8.98 -6.42
CA GLU A 44 12.69 9.22 -7.83
C GLU A 44 12.01 8.13 -8.66
N THR A 45 11.11 8.53 -9.56
CA THR A 45 10.48 7.60 -10.52
C THR A 45 11.35 7.52 -11.77
N LEU A 46 11.91 6.34 -12.04
CA LEU A 46 12.75 6.11 -13.23
C LEU A 46 11.92 5.81 -14.49
N GLU A 47 10.83 5.05 -14.34
CA GLU A 47 9.94 4.65 -15.44
C GLU A 47 8.49 4.60 -14.97
N GLY A 48 7.54 4.94 -15.86
CA GLY A 48 6.10 4.87 -15.58
C GLY A 48 5.52 6.14 -14.95
N GLN A 49 4.37 5.98 -14.29
CA GLN A 49 3.69 7.11 -13.62
C GLN A 49 4.43 7.47 -12.33
N GLU A 50 4.52 8.77 -12.04
CA GLU A 50 5.06 9.26 -10.77
C GLU A 50 4.21 8.78 -9.59
N ALA A 51 4.90 8.45 -8.49
CA ALA A 51 4.27 8.17 -7.21
C ALA A 51 4.50 9.37 -6.28
N GLU A 52 3.53 9.67 -5.43
CA GLU A 52 3.68 10.68 -4.37
C GLU A 52 4.31 10.11 -3.09
N GLY A 53 4.46 8.79 -3.00
CA GLY A 53 5.04 8.15 -1.83
C GLY A 53 5.04 6.64 -1.91
N VAL A 54 6.05 6.02 -1.31
CA VAL A 54 6.19 4.55 -1.24
C VAL A 54 6.53 4.12 0.18
N VAL A 55 5.93 3.01 0.60
CA VAL A 55 6.25 2.32 1.84
C VAL A 55 6.55 0.85 1.52
N ILE A 56 7.67 0.35 2.05
CA ILE A 56 8.07 -1.05 1.97
C ILE A 56 8.29 -1.57 3.39
N LEU A 57 7.51 -2.57 3.78
CA LEU A 57 7.57 -3.21 5.08
C LEU A 57 8.03 -4.66 4.92
N GLU A 58 9.08 -5.05 5.64
CA GLU A 58 9.56 -6.43 5.70
C GLU A 58 8.95 -7.18 6.88
N PHE A 59 8.55 -8.42 6.61
CA PHE A 59 8.04 -9.40 7.56
C PHE A 59 8.85 -10.70 7.49
N PRO A 60 8.96 -11.44 8.60
CA PRO A 60 9.72 -12.70 8.63
C PRO A 60 9.08 -13.80 7.76
N THR A 61 7.75 -13.79 7.62
CA THR A 61 7.00 -14.73 6.78
C THR A 61 5.80 -14.07 6.11
N ARG A 62 5.24 -14.73 5.09
CA ARG A 62 4.03 -14.29 4.40
C ARG A 62 2.82 -14.29 5.34
N GLU A 63 2.72 -15.29 6.21
CA GLU A 63 1.65 -15.42 7.20
C GLU A 63 1.68 -14.26 8.20
N ALA A 64 2.88 -13.84 8.64
CA ALA A 64 3.04 -12.69 9.52
C ALA A 64 2.59 -11.38 8.84
N ALA A 65 2.87 -11.22 7.54
CA ALA A 65 2.42 -10.07 6.77
C ALA A 65 0.89 -10.01 6.64
N HIS A 66 0.24 -11.14 6.32
CA HIS A 66 -1.23 -11.21 6.26
C HIS A 66 -1.88 -11.05 7.62
N ALA A 67 -1.33 -11.67 8.67
CA ALA A 67 -1.85 -11.51 10.03
C ALA A 67 -1.82 -10.04 10.48
N TRP A 68 -0.81 -9.27 10.07
CA TRP A 68 -0.79 -7.83 10.29
C TRP A 68 -1.78 -7.07 9.39
N TYR A 69 -1.80 -7.35 8.09
CA TYR A 69 -2.64 -6.63 7.13
C TYR A 69 -4.13 -6.86 7.34
N ASP A 70 -4.52 -8.09 7.69
CA ASP A 70 -5.92 -8.47 7.97
C ASP A 70 -6.32 -8.17 9.43
N SER A 71 -5.42 -7.58 10.22
CA SER A 71 -5.71 -7.22 11.60
C SER A 71 -6.74 -6.09 11.67
N PRO A 72 -7.55 -6.02 12.75
CA PRO A 72 -8.50 -4.92 12.95
C PRO A 72 -7.80 -3.55 13.03
N PHE A 73 -6.50 -3.52 13.35
CA PHE A 73 -5.69 -2.31 13.40
C PHE A 73 -5.49 -1.71 12.00
N GLN A 74 -5.24 -2.53 10.98
CA GLN A 74 -5.14 -2.06 9.60
C GLN A 74 -6.52 -1.72 9.03
N ALA A 75 -7.55 -2.51 9.35
CA ALA A 75 -8.91 -2.25 8.88
C ALA A 75 -9.46 -0.88 9.32
N ALA A 76 -9.09 -0.42 10.52
CA ALA A 76 -9.45 0.91 11.02
C ALA A 76 -8.72 2.06 10.31
N ALA A 77 -7.57 1.75 9.70
CA ALA A 77 -6.77 2.68 8.93
C ALA A 77 -7.08 2.61 7.43
N LEU A 78 -8.10 1.89 6.95
CA LEU A 78 -8.42 1.92 5.52
C LEU A 78 -8.78 3.35 5.10
N PRO A 79 -8.14 3.90 4.06
CA PRO A 79 -8.53 5.21 3.55
C PRO A 79 -9.96 5.12 3.02
N PRO A 80 -10.75 6.20 3.09
CA PRO A 80 -12.02 6.24 2.39
C PRO A 80 -11.76 5.96 0.90
N ALA A 81 -12.72 5.31 0.23
CA ALA A 81 -12.59 4.89 -1.18
C ALA A 81 -12.31 6.05 -2.16
N SER A 82 -12.43 7.29 -1.70
CA SER A 82 -12.05 8.53 -2.36
C SER A 82 -10.54 8.76 -2.47
N VAL A 83 -9.71 8.10 -1.64
CA VAL A 83 -8.28 8.40 -1.49
C VAL A 83 -7.37 7.33 -2.09
N ILE A 84 -7.82 6.08 -2.18
CA ILE A 84 -7.14 5.03 -2.94
C ILE A 84 -8.18 4.42 -3.87
N PRO A 85 -8.06 4.56 -5.20
CA PRO A 85 -8.95 3.86 -6.11
C PRO A 85 -8.82 2.36 -5.82
N ALA A 86 -9.95 1.72 -5.49
CA ALA A 86 -10.02 0.28 -5.28
C ALA A 86 -9.27 -0.42 -6.41
N ARG A 87 -8.31 -1.30 -6.06
CA ARG A 87 -7.47 -2.17 -6.90
C ARG A 87 -7.97 -2.26 -8.36
N SER A 88 -7.75 -1.19 -9.12
CA SER A 88 -8.13 -1.14 -10.52
C SER A 88 -6.91 -1.70 -11.22
N ALA A 89 -6.83 -3.03 -11.25
CA ALA A 89 -5.86 -3.69 -12.11
C ALA A 89 -6.00 -3.05 -13.49
N PRO A 90 -4.91 -2.52 -14.09
CA PRO A 90 -5.01 -2.12 -15.48
C PRO A 90 -5.41 -3.35 -16.26
N ARG A 91 -6.55 -3.28 -16.97
CA ARG A 91 -6.75 -4.16 -18.13
C ARG A 91 -5.50 -3.98 -18.97
N CYS A 92 -4.74 -5.06 -19.13
CA CYS A 92 -3.54 -5.07 -19.94
C CYS A 92 -3.88 -4.41 -21.30
N PRO A 93 -3.18 -3.34 -21.71
CA PRO A 93 -3.49 -2.65 -22.96
C PRO A 93 -2.96 -3.40 -24.19
N LEU A 94 -2.28 -4.53 -23.98
CA LEU A 94 -1.72 -5.35 -25.05
C LEU A 94 -2.82 -6.24 -25.67
N PRO A 95 -2.97 -6.25 -27.00
CA PRO A 95 -3.84 -7.21 -27.67
C PRO A 95 -3.29 -8.63 -27.43
N GLY A 96 -4.07 -9.47 -26.75
CA GLY A 96 -3.76 -10.89 -26.50
C GLY A 96 -3.85 -11.38 -25.05
N CYS A 97 -4.11 -10.52 -24.06
CA CYS A 97 -4.21 -10.94 -22.65
C CYS A 97 -5.64 -11.32 -22.19
N CYS A 98 -6.62 -11.27 -23.08
CA CYS A 98 -8.01 -11.66 -22.80
C CYS A 98 -8.45 -12.78 -23.73
N ASP A 99 -7.90 -13.98 -23.54
CA ASP A 99 -8.59 -15.21 -23.97
C ASP A 99 -8.47 -16.25 -22.85
N PRO A 100 -9.60 -16.71 -22.29
CA PRO A 100 -9.64 -17.90 -21.45
C PRO A 100 -9.83 -19.15 -22.34
N ASP A 101 -8.90 -20.09 -22.25
CA ASP A 101 -9.25 -21.52 -22.33
C ASP A 101 -9.65 -22.01 -20.93
#